data_AF-A0AAX2GU09-F1
#
_entry.id   AF-A0AAX2GU09-F1
#
_cell.length_a   1.000
_cell.length_b   1.000
_cell.length_c   1.000
_cell.angle_alpha   90.00
_cell.angle_beta   90.00
_cell.angle_gamma   90.00
#
_symmetry.space_group_name_H-M   'P 1'
#
loop_
_entity.id
_entity.type
_entity.pdbx_description
1 polymer ?
#
loop_
_entity_poly.entity_id
_entity_poly.type
_entity_poly.pdbx_seq_one_letter_code
_entity_poly.pdbx_strand_id
1 'polypeptide(L)'
;MTKDFLQKAMRPQWMVYPSYGEFSMGWRMGGGEDYRYKFWDWYEKLTKEEQQAYQEAYPYPIFWHYNNWNDEQENEEADEQDEERYYGEGGVSFWQPYGAYKYSREELQHSDGKHEFIFFWQPDDKGVGSACLSQWQPSHFYVNAGEYTCAEQYMMAQKAALFEDEEVEKEILATTDPKTMKALGRKVRNFDERVWNKVKYSIVLAGNYYKFVQNEAMRDYLLSTGDKVLVEASPYDKVWGIGLSAKDENASNPKQWRGENLLGFALMEVRDELRRLGY
;
A
#
# COMPACT_ATOMS: atom_id res chain seq x y z
N MET A 1 4.86 21.74 24.46
CA MET A 1 5.94 20.74 24.58
C MET A 1 6.12 19.95 23.28
N THR A 2 5.05 19.64 22.55
CA THR A 2 5.05 18.67 21.45
C THR A 2 5.83 19.04 20.18
N LYS A 3 5.74 20.27 19.64
CA LYS A 3 6.42 20.60 18.36
C LYS A 3 7.96 20.63 18.43
N ASP A 4 8.51 21.31 19.43
CA ASP A 4 9.97 21.40 19.62
C ASP A 4 10.61 20.05 19.97
N PHE A 5 9.87 19.20 20.69
CA PHE A 5 10.28 17.82 20.98
C PHE A 5 10.34 16.98 19.70
N LEU A 6 9.24 16.93 18.94
CA LEU A 6 9.15 16.10 17.73
C LEU A 6 10.15 16.51 16.64
N GLN A 7 10.56 17.77 16.60
CA GLN A 7 11.59 18.25 15.66
C GLN A 7 12.99 17.69 15.98
N LYS A 8 13.25 17.35 17.25
CA LYS A 8 14.54 16.81 17.72
C LYS A 8 14.50 15.30 17.95
N ALA A 9 13.31 14.70 17.93
CA ALA A 9 13.10 13.28 18.11
C ALA A 9 13.74 12.47 16.98
N MET A 10 14.17 11.24 17.27
CA MET A 10 14.55 10.29 16.22
C MET A 10 13.32 9.98 15.37
N ARG A 11 13.52 9.74 14.07
CA ARG A 11 12.41 9.37 13.18
C ARG A 11 12.01 7.90 13.42
N PRO A 12 10.73 7.54 13.25
CA PRO A 12 10.34 6.15 13.36
C PRO A 12 10.96 5.34 12.23
N GLN A 13 11.15 4.05 12.47
CA GLN A 13 12.04 3.25 11.64
C GLN A 13 11.48 3.03 10.22
N TRP A 14 10.15 2.96 10.05
CA TRP A 14 9.51 2.87 8.72
C TRP A 14 9.68 4.13 7.87
N MET A 15 10.00 5.29 8.46
CA MET A 15 10.34 6.51 7.70
C MET A 15 11.81 6.55 7.32
N VAL A 16 12.70 5.95 8.12
CA VAL A 16 14.14 5.89 7.85
C VAL A 16 14.50 4.76 6.88
N TYR A 17 13.80 3.63 7.00
CA TYR A 17 13.93 2.47 6.12
C TYR A 17 12.59 2.19 5.43
N PRO A 18 12.17 3.07 4.49
CA PRO A 18 10.85 2.98 3.85
C PRO A 18 10.70 1.74 2.95
N SER A 19 11.77 1.00 2.67
CA SER A 19 11.75 -0.25 1.94
C SER A 19 11.57 -1.49 2.82
N TYR A 20 11.66 -1.36 4.14
CA TYR A 20 11.58 -2.52 5.03
C TYR A 20 10.12 -2.81 5.41
N GLY A 21 9.74 -4.07 5.33
CA GLY A 21 8.52 -4.60 5.91
C GLY A 21 8.67 -4.85 7.40
N GLU A 22 7.52 -5.12 8.03
CA GLU A 22 7.38 -5.31 9.47
C GLU A 22 8.51 -6.17 10.07
N PHE A 23 8.76 -7.35 9.52
CA PHE A 23 9.73 -8.29 10.06
C PHE A 23 11.16 -8.12 9.54
N SER A 24 11.46 -7.13 8.69
CA SER A 24 12.77 -7.03 8.02
C SER A 24 13.83 -6.21 8.76
N MET A 25 13.44 -5.47 9.81
CA MET A 25 14.37 -4.56 10.49
C MET A 25 15.43 -5.25 11.35
N GLY A 26 15.15 -6.45 11.87
CA GLY A 26 16.02 -7.15 12.84
C GLY A 26 16.92 -8.24 12.28
N TRP A 27 16.85 -8.56 10.98
CA TRP A 27 17.46 -9.78 10.41
C TRP A 27 18.55 -9.52 9.36
N ARG A 28 18.94 -8.25 9.15
CA ARG A 28 19.81 -7.86 8.02
C ARG A 28 21.27 -7.57 8.35
N MET A 29 21.73 -7.73 9.59
CA MET A 29 23.15 -7.56 9.97
C MET A 29 23.77 -6.31 9.32
N GLY A 30 23.08 -5.17 9.45
CA GLY A 30 23.39 -3.94 8.71
C GLY A 30 22.71 -2.71 9.33
N GLY A 31 22.79 -1.55 8.66
CA GLY A 31 22.42 -0.26 9.26
C GLY A 31 21.02 -0.16 9.88
N GLY A 32 20.04 -0.95 9.41
CA GLY A 32 18.70 -0.98 9.99
C GLY A 32 18.63 -1.55 11.41
N GLU A 33 19.46 -2.56 11.71
CA GLU A 33 19.54 -3.17 13.03
C GLU A 33 20.20 -2.22 14.03
N ASP A 34 21.33 -1.60 13.64
CA ASP A 34 21.99 -0.55 14.43
C ASP A 34 21.05 0.62 14.72
N TYR A 35 20.24 1.05 13.74
CA TYR A 35 19.26 2.11 13.94
C TYR A 35 18.16 1.68 14.90
N ARG A 36 17.64 0.44 14.77
CA ARG A 36 16.63 -0.10 15.67
C ARG A 36 17.13 -0.08 17.12
N TYR A 37 18.35 -0.53 17.39
CA TYR A 37 18.93 -0.49 18.73
C TYR A 37 19.07 0.94 19.26
N LYS A 38 19.66 1.85 18.47
CA LYS A 38 19.79 3.27 18.86
C LYS A 38 18.45 3.95 19.09
N PHE A 39 17.44 3.59 18.30
CA PHE A 39 16.09 4.09 18.43
C PHE A 39 15.48 3.70 19.77
N TRP A 40 15.53 2.41 20.14
CA TRP A 40 14.97 1.94 21.41
C TRP A 40 15.77 2.48 22.62
N ASP A 41 17.11 2.51 22.53
CA ASP A 41 17.97 3.15 23.53
C ASP A 41 17.63 4.63 23.78
N TRP A 42 17.13 5.34 22.76
CA TRP A 42 16.68 6.72 22.87
C TRP A 42 15.24 6.79 23.39
N TYR A 43 14.34 5.99 22.82
CA TYR A 43 12.91 5.99 23.13
C TYR A 43 12.61 5.60 24.58
N GLU A 44 13.35 4.63 25.13
CA GLU A 44 13.22 4.20 26.53
C GLU A 44 13.67 5.26 27.54
N LYS A 45 14.46 6.26 27.11
CA LYS A 45 14.90 7.38 27.97
C LYS A 45 13.88 8.51 28.05
N LEU A 46 12.86 8.49 27.19
CA LEU A 46 11.80 9.51 27.17
C LEU A 46 10.87 9.36 28.37
N THR A 47 10.24 10.45 28.81
CA THR A 47 9.16 10.35 29.81
C THR A 47 7.94 9.66 29.20
N LYS A 48 7.01 9.16 30.04
CA LYS A 48 5.77 8.55 29.54
C LYS A 48 4.93 9.52 28.70
N GLU A 49 4.92 10.80 29.05
CA GLU A 49 4.24 11.84 28.28
C GLU A 49 4.92 12.10 26.92
N GLU A 50 6.25 12.06 26.87
CA GLU A 50 7.01 12.18 25.62
C GLU A 50 6.83 10.94 24.73
N GLN A 51 6.82 9.74 25.31
CA GLN A 51 6.50 8.50 24.59
C GLN A 51 5.09 8.58 24.01
N GLN A 52 4.08 8.93 24.80
CA GLN A 52 2.70 9.06 24.31
C GLN A 52 2.60 10.09 23.18
N ALA A 53 3.20 11.27 23.36
CA ALA A 53 3.21 12.30 22.32
C ALA A 53 3.93 11.84 21.04
N TYR A 54 4.98 11.02 21.18
CA TYR A 54 5.68 10.42 20.05
C TYR A 54 4.83 9.39 19.32
N GLN A 55 4.17 8.49 20.05
CA GLN A 55 3.29 7.45 19.50
C GLN A 55 2.09 8.05 18.75
N GLU A 56 1.49 9.11 19.31
CA GLU A 56 0.39 9.84 18.66
C GLU A 56 0.84 10.55 17.37
N ALA A 57 2.07 11.07 17.35
CA ALA A 57 2.63 11.74 16.18
C ALA A 57 3.13 10.78 15.10
N TYR A 58 3.57 9.58 15.51
CA TYR A 58 4.16 8.56 14.65
C TYR A 58 3.57 7.20 14.97
N PRO A 59 2.31 6.95 14.61
CA PRO A 59 1.74 5.63 14.80
C PRO A 59 2.36 4.65 13.80
N TYR A 60 2.46 3.37 14.15
CA TYR A 60 2.96 2.34 13.22
C TYR A 60 2.09 2.24 11.96
N PRO A 61 2.65 1.82 10.81
CA PRO A 61 1.86 1.54 9.61
C PRO A 61 0.73 0.55 9.92
N ILE A 62 -0.46 0.76 9.36
CA ILE A 62 -1.69 0.03 9.75
C ILE A 62 -1.63 -1.48 9.48
N PHE A 63 -0.70 -1.89 8.62
CA PHE A 63 -0.48 -3.28 8.22
C PHE A 63 0.73 -3.92 8.93
N TRP A 64 1.27 -3.26 9.97
CA TRP A 64 2.23 -3.83 10.90
C TRP A 64 1.48 -4.18 12.20
N HIS A 65 1.11 -5.45 12.36
CA HIS A 65 0.19 -5.90 13.42
C HIS A 65 0.91 -6.40 14.68
N TYR A 66 2.11 -6.97 14.53
CA TYR A 66 2.90 -7.51 15.63
C TYR A 66 3.95 -6.51 16.14
N ASN A 67 4.42 -5.60 15.30
CA ASN A 67 5.29 -4.51 15.76
C ASN A 67 4.46 -3.29 16.15
N ASN A 68 4.18 -3.14 17.44
CA ASN A 68 3.47 -1.98 17.96
C ASN A 68 4.22 -1.36 19.18
N TRP A 69 3.67 -0.30 19.76
CA TRP A 69 4.29 0.43 20.87
C TRP A 69 4.18 -0.26 22.24
N ASN A 70 3.39 -1.33 22.35
CA ASN A 70 3.13 -2.06 23.58
C ASN A 70 3.94 -3.36 23.59
N ASP A 71 5.13 -3.32 24.16
CA ASP A 71 5.97 -4.52 24.39
C ASP A 71 5.46 -5.38 25.58
N GLU A 72 4.45 -4.89 26.33
CA GLU A 72 3.96 -5.51 27.58
C GLU A 72 2.63 -6.27 27.45
N GLN A 73 2.22 -6.64 26.24
CA GLN A 73 1.32 -7.77 26.06
C GLN A 73 2.01 -8.73 25.09
N GLU A 74 2.86 -9.61 25.64
CA GLU A 74 2.75 -11.01 25.26
C GLU A 74 1.26 -11.36 25.44
N ASN A 75 0.45 -11.11 24.40
CA ASN A 75 -0.76 -11.86 24.23
C ASN A 75 -0.27 -13.28 23.95
N GLU A 76 0.03 -14.02 25.02
CA GLU A 76 0.11 -15.48 25.01
C GLU A 76 -1.21 -16.09 24.48
N GLU A 77 -2.25 -15.25 24.31
CA GLU A 77 -3.50 -15.48 23.61
C GLU A 77 -3.66 -14.53 22.41
N ALA A 78 -2.68 -14.40 21.51
CA ALA A 78 -3.00 -14.03 20.14
C ALA A 78 -3.81 -15.20 19.58
N ASP A 79 -5.13 -15.17 19.86
CA ASP A 79 -6.10 -16.17 19.46
C ASP A 79 -5.90 -16.44 17.96
N GLU A 80 -5.95 -17.68 17.49
CA GLU A 80 -5.78 -18.02 16.05
C GLU A 80 -6.68 -17.14 15.15
N GLN A 81 -7.77 -16.63 15.74
CA GLN A 81 -8.69 -15.65 15.18
C GLN A 81 -8.06 -14.29 14.82
N ASP A 82 -7.07 -13.78 15.55
CA ASP A 82 -6.38 -12.51 15.25
C ASP A 82 -5.36 -12.67 14.11
N GLU A 83 -4.76 -13.86 13.94
CA GLU A 83 -3.89 -14.14 12.79
C GLU A 83 -4.71 -14.19 11.49
N GLU A 84 -5.81 -14.97 11.43
CA GLU A 84 -6.69 -15.00 10.24
C GLU A 84 -7.35 -13.65 9.93
N ARG A 85 -7.49 -12.80 10.94
CA ARG A 85 -8.06 -11.46 10.82
C ARG A 85 -7.10 -10.50 10.12
N TYR A 86 -5.80 -10.64 10.29
CA TYR A 86 -4.82 -9.67 9.78
C TYR A 86 -3.79 -10.25 8.82
N TYR A 87 -3.74 -11.57 8.67
CA TYR A 87 -2.88 -12.26 7.72
C TYR A 87 -3.70 -13.20 6.84
N GLY A 88 -3.59 -12.99 5.54
CA GLY A 88 -4.13 -13.87 4.52
C GLY A 88 -3.17 -14.99 4.15
N GLU A 89 -3.63 -15.85 3.25
CA GLU A 89 -2.79 -16.89 2.64
C GLU A 89 -1.50 -16.30 2.06
N GLY A 90 -0.41 -17.07 2.15
CA GLY A 90 0.93 -16.62 1.75
C GLY A 90 1.54 -15.56 2.67
N GLY A 91 0.99 -15.36 3.88
CA GLY A 91 1.49 -14.36 4.84
C GLY A 91 1.22 -12.91 4.43
N VAL A 92 0.22 -12.67 3.58
CA VAL A 92 -0.14 -11.32 3.13
C VAL A 92 -0.80 -10.56 4.28
N SER A 93 -0.12 -9.54 4.79
CA SER A 93 -0.69 -8.64 5.80
C SER A 93 -1.87 -7.85 5.23
N PHE A 94 -3.00 -7.89 5.92
CA PHE A 94 -4.19 -7.13 5.62
C PHE A 94 -4.15 -5.74 6.26
N TRP A 95 -4.66 -4.75 5.55
CA TRP A 95 -4.78 -3.38 6.07
C TRP A 95 -6.06 -3.17 6.87
N GLN A 96 -7.10 -3.91 6.53
CA GLN A 96 -8.37 -3.97 7.23
C GLN A 96 -8.63 -5.43 7.63
N PRO A 97 -9.38 -5.67 8.72
CA PRO A 97 -9.78 -7.02 9.12
C PRO A 97 -10.32 -7.85 7.97
N TYR A 98 -9.81 -9.07 7.83
CA TYR A 98 -10.16 -10.06 6.80
C TYR A 98 -9.96 -9.60 5.35
N GLY A 99 -9.11 -8.59 5.12
CA GLY A 99 -8.84 -8.04 3.79
C GLY A 99 -9.99 -7.20 3.24
N ALA A 100 -10.85 -6.68 4.12
CA ALA A 100 -11.95 -5.79 3.74
C ALA A 100 -11.45 -4.52 3.04
N TYR A 101 -12.33 -3.90 2.25
CA TYR A 101 -12.01 -2.66 1.54
C TYR A 101 -12.52 -1.48 2.37
N LYS A 102 -11.68 -0.48 2.62
CA LYS A 102 -12.11 0.74 3.32
C LYS A 102 -13.12 1.57 2.52
N TYR A 103 -13.02 1.51 1.19
CA TYR A 103 -13.91 2.18 0.27
C TYR A 103 -14.48 1.20 -0.74
N SER A 104 -15.73 1.43 -1.12
CA SER A 104 -16.41 0.66 -2.14
C SER A 104 -17.22 1.53 -3.10
N ARG A 105 -17.53 0.98 -4.27
CA ARG A 105 -18.46 1.62 -5.21
C ARG A 105 -19.84 1.76 -4.58
N GLU A 106 -20.28 0.79 -3.79
CA GLU A 106 -21.59 0.80 -3.14
C GLU A 106 -21.72 1.99 -2.18
N GLU A 107 -20.75 2.22 -1.30
CA GLU A 107 -20.77 3.38 -0.40
C GLU A 107 -20.75 4.69 -1.18
N LEU A 108 -19.91 4.77 -2.24
CA LEU A 108 -19.84 5.95 -3.08
C LEU A 108 -21.18 6.25 -3.78
N GLN A 109 -21.92 5.22 -4.21
CA GLN A 109 -23.23 5.37 -4.84
C GLN A 109 -24.33 5.88 -3.89
N HIS A 110 -24.19 5.58 -2.60
CA HIS A 110 -25.15 5.96 -1.55
C HIS A 110 -24.75 7.21 -0.77
N SER A 111 -23.52 7.69 -0.93
CA SER A 111 -23.05 8.90 -0.26
C SER A 111 -23.79 10.15 -0.73
N ASP A 112 -24.25 10.96 0.23
CA ASP A 112 -24.89 12.24 -0.01
C ASP A 112 -23.82 13.31 -0.29
N GLY A 113 -23.62 13.67 -1.55
CA GLY A 113 -22.66 14.72 -1.89
C GLY A 113 -22.33 14.81 -3.38
N LYS A 114 -21.82 15.98 -3.79
CA LYS A 114 -21.12 16.10 -5.08
C LYS A 114 -19.67 15.68 -4.85
N HIS A 115 -19.26 14.59 -5.51
CA HIS A 115 -17.87 14.14 -5.51
C HIS A 115 -17.08 14.84 -6.61
N GLU A 116 -15.88 15.26 -6.27
CA GLU A 116 -14.88 15.65 -7.25
C GLU A 116 -14.04 14.42 -7.61
N PHE A 117 -13.80 14.22 -8.90
CA PHE A 117 -13.09 13.05 -9.42
C PHE A 117 -11.74 13.44 -10.03
N ILE A 118 -10.73 12.61 -9.80
CA ILE A 118 -9.48 12.61 -10.59
C ILE A 118 -9.45 11.32 -11.39
N PHE A 119 -9.53 11.45 -12.71
CA PHE A 119 -9.43 10.32 -13.62
C PHE A 119 -7.97 10.06 -14.01
N PHE A 120 -7.58 8.79 -13.99
CA PHE A 120 -6.27 8.33 -14.45
C PHE A 120 -6.40 6.97 -15.15
N TRP A 121 -5.41 6.60 -15.97
CA TRP A 121 -5.40 5.28 -16.60
C TRP A 121 -4.00 4.87 -17.07
N GLN A 122 -3.51 5.51 -18.13
CA GLN A 122 -2.23 5.16 -18.76
C GLN A 122 -1.06 5.92 -18.12
N PRO A 123 0.14 5.31 -18.13
CA PRO A 123 1.36 6.04 -17.79
C PRO A 123 1.66 7.12 -18.84
N ASP A 124 2.41 8.14 -18.43
CA ASP A 124 2.97 9.14 -19.33
C ASP A 124 4.36 9.61 -18.86
N ASP A 125 5.01 10.40 -19.70
CA ASP A 125 6.34 10.97 -19.49
C ASP A 125 6.31 12.48 -19.19
N LYS A 126 5.14 13.03 -18.84
CA LYS A 126 4.91 14.48 -18.70
C LYS A 126 5.27 15.04 -17.33
N GLY A 127 6.12 14.32 -16.59
CA GLY A 127 6.40 14.59 -15.18
C GLY A 127 5.35 14.00 -14.25
N VAL A 128 5.36 14.44 -12.99
CA VAL A 128 4.42 13.91 -12.00
C VAL A 128 3.05 14.57 -12.14
N GLY A 129 2.06 13.74 -12.48
CA GLY A 129 0.65 14.11 -12.60
C GLY A 129 -0.23 12.88 -12.36
N SER A 130 -1.47 12.90 -12.86
CA SER A 130 -2.43 11.81 -12.61
C SER A 130 -1.96 10.44 -13.10
N ALA A 131 -1.07 10.39 -14.10
CA ALA A 131 -0.44 9.16 -14.56
C ALA A 131 0.30 8.40 -13.45
N CYS A 132 0.84 9.10 -12.43
CA CYS A 132 1.53 8.43 -11.32
C CYS A 132 0.62 7.56 -10.45
N LEU A 133 -0.70 7.70 -10.57
CA LEU A 133 -1.69 6.85 -9.93
C LEU A 133 -1.82 5.48 -10.62
N SER A 134 -1.40 5.36 -11.88
CA SER A 134 -1.41 4.08 -12.61
C SER A 134 -0.41 3.08 -12.03
N GLN A 135 -0.79 1.79 -12.00
CA GLN A 135 0.14 0.69 -11.67
C GLN A 135 1.29 0.58 -12.69
N TRP A 136 1.06 1.06 -13.92
CA TRP A 136 1.98 0.95 -15.04
C TRP A 136 2.95 2.13 -15.14
N GLN A 137 2.78 3.16 -14.31
CA GLN A 137 3.74 4.27 -14.28
C GLN A 137 5.09 3.74 -13.78
N PRO A 138 6.19 3.98 -14.53
CA PRO A 138 7.54 3.73 -14.01
C PRO A 138 7.76 4.46 -12.69
N SER A 139 8.06 3.70 -11.66
CA SER A 139 8.29 4.17 -10.30
C SER A 139 9.15 3.12 -9.60
N HIS A 140 10.45 3.35 -9.52
CA HIS A 140 11.35 2.41 -8.86
C HIS A 140 11.10 2.44 -7.35
N PHE A 141 10.99 1.27 -6.73
CA PHE A 141 10.92 1.12 -5.28
C PHE A 141 11.39 -0.27 -4.85
N TYR A 142 11.71 -0.39 -3.57
CA TYR A 142 12.17 -1.63 -2.95
C TYR A 142 11.18 -2.11 -1.90
N VAL A 143 11.02 -3.42 -1.78
CA VAL A 143 10.29 -4.05 -0.67
C VAL A 143 11.15 -5.19 -0.15
N ASN A 144 11.64 -5.04 1.07
CA ASN A 144 12.64 -5.93 1.66
C ASN A 144 13.85 -6.07 0.72
N ALA A 145 14.01 -7.24 0.09
CA ALA A 145 15.12 -7.53 -0.84
C ALA A 145 14.70 -7.42 -2.31
N GLY A 146 13.40 -7.28 -2.58
CA GLY A 146 12.86 -7.13 -3.94
C GLY A 146 13.02 -5.71 -4.45
N GLU A 147 13.36 -5.58 -5.72
CA GLU A 147 13.37 -4.33 -6.48
C GLU A 147 12.27 -4.39 -7.54
N TYR A 148 11.52 -3.30 -7.68
CA TYR A 148 10.40 -3.21 -8.61
C TYR A 148 10.49 -1.90 -9.39
N THR A 149 10.24 -2.00 -10.70
CA THR A 149 10.28 -0.87 -11.65
C THR A 149 8.94 -0.14 -11.75
N CYS A 150 7.85 -0.80 -11.35
CA CYS A 150 6.51 -0.23 -11.23
C CYS A 150 5.65 -1.11 -10.32
N ALA A 151 4.46 -0.62 -9.95
CA ALA A 151 3.58 -1.32 -9.02
C ALA A 151 2.90 -2.57 -9.65
N GLU A 152 2.70 -2.60 -10.97
CA GLU A 152 2.25 -3.83 -11.68
C GLU A 152 3.27 -4.97 -11.52
N GLN A 153 4.58 -4.68 -11.60
CA GLN A 153 5.62 -5.69 -11.41
C GLN A 153 5.52 -6.32 -10.03
N TYR A 154 5.39 -5.49 -8.99
CA TYR A 154 5.18 -5.93 -7.62
C TYR A 154 3.93 -6.80 -7.50
N MET A 155 2.79 -6.31 -7.98
CA MET A 155 1.52 -7.02 -7.90
C MET A 155 1.59 -8.41 -8.56
N MET A 156 2.18 -8.51 -9.75
CA MET A 156 2.30 -9.79 -10.45
C MET A 156 3.34 -10.72 -9.82
N ALA A 157 4.46 -10.19 -9.30
CA ALA A 157 5.46 -10.97 -8.58
C ALA A 157 4.88 -11.56 -7.29
N GLN A 158 4.19 -10.74 -6.48
CA GLN A 158 3.48 -11.22 -5.28
C GLN A 158 2.41 -12.25 -5.61
N LYS A 159 1.72 -12.10 -6.75
CA LYS A 159 0.78 -13.12 -7.22
C LYS A 159 1.47 -14.44 -7.53
N ALA A 160 2.61 -14.41 -8.20
CA ALA A 160 3.38 -15.63 -8.50
C ALA A 160 3.90 -16.29 -7.22
N ALA A 161 4.46 -15.49 -6.29
CA ALA A 161 4.91 -15.96 -4.99
C ALA A 161 3.79 -16.61 -4.15
N LEU A 162 2.59 -16.01 -4.13
CA LEU A 162 1.41 -16.53 -3.43
C LEU A 162 1.02 -17.94 -3.89
N PHE A 163 1.21 -18.26 -5.16
CA PHE A 163 0.89 -19.58 -5.73
C PHE A 163 2.14 -20.43 -5.97
N GLU A 164 3.25 -20.08 -5.32
CA GLU A 164 4.52 -20.82 -5.33
C GLU A 164 5.10 -21.02 -6.74
N ASP A 165 4.85 -20.08 -7.65
CA ASP A 165 5.33 -20.11 -9.04
C ASP A 165 6.61 -19.29 -9.21
N GLU A 166 7.72 -19.81 -8.67
CA GLU A 166 9.02 -19.12 -8.72
C GLU A 166 9.53 -18.86 -10.14
N GLU A 167 9.20 -19.70 -11.13
CA GLU A 167 9.68 -19.49 -12.50
C GLU A 167 8.99 -18.27 -13.12
N VAL A 168 7.66 -18.17 -12.99
CA VAL A 168 6.91 -17.00 -13.48
C VAL A 168 7.29 -15.75 -12.68
N GLU A 169 7.54 -15.86 -11.38
CA GLU A 169 8.05 -14.75 -10.57
C GLU A 169 9.38 -14.22 -11.11
N LYS A 170 10.36 -15.11 -11.37
CA LYS A 170 11.66 -14.73 -11.95
C LYS A 170 11.50 -14.07 -13.33
N GLU A 171 10.60 -14.57 -14.17
CA GLU A 171 10.28 -13.95 -15.46
C GLU A 171 9.68 -12.54 -15.32
N ILE A 172 8.78 -12.35 -14.35
CA ILE A 172 8.17 -11.04 -14.04
C ILE A 172 9.24 -10.05 -13.55
N LEU A 173 10.13 -10.49 -12.67
CA LEU A 173 11.21 -9.66 -12.12
C LEU A 173 12.27 -9.31 -13.18
N ALA A 174 12.44 -10.15 -14.21
CA ALA A 174 13.40 -9.93 -15.28
C ALA A 174 12.93 -8.94 -16.38
N THR A 175 11.66 -8.54 -16.40
CA THR A 175 11.11 -7.61 -17.39
C THR A 175 10.80 -6.24 -16.79
N THR A 176 10.84 -5.19 -17.61
CA THR A 176 10.43 -3.82 -17.24
C THR A 176 9.19 -3.34 -17.99
N ASP A 177 8.60 -4.18 -18.85
CA ASP A 177 7.37 -3.88 -19.59
C ASP A 177 6.12 -4.32 -18.82
N PRO A 178 5.27 -3.38 -18.35
CA PRO A 178 4.05 -3.70 -17.61
C PRO A 178 3.07 -4.59 -18.37
N LYS A 179 3.05 -4.48 -19.71
CA LYS A 179 2.19 -5.33 -20.54
C LYS A 179 2.64 -6.79 -20.48
N THR A 180 3.95 -7.03 -20.50
CA THR A 180 4.54 -8.36 -20.35
C THR A 180 4.33 -8.88 -18.93
N MET A 181 4.54 -8.07 -17.89
CA MET A 181 4.26 -8.45 -16.49
C MET A 181 2.82 -8.93 -16.31
N LYS A 182 1.85 -8.17 -16.81
CA LYS A 182 0.43 -8.53 -16.75
C LYS A 182 0.12 -9.83 -17.53
N ALA A 183 0.79 -10.04 -18.65
CA ALA A 183 0.63 -11.26 -19.44
C ALA A 183 1.20 -12.49 -18.71
N LEU A 184 2.34 -12.34 -18.03
CA LEU A 184 2.96 -13.39 -17.21
C LEU A 184 2.11 -13.69 -15.97
N GLY A 185 1.59 -12.67 -15.28
CA GLY A 185 0.70 -12.86 -14.13
C GLY A 185 -0.62 -13.59 -14.44
N ARG A 186 -1.01 -13.69 -15.72
CA ARG A 186 -2.14 -14.53 -16.18
C ARG A 186 -1.75 -15.99 -16.37
N LYS A 187 -0.47 -16.31 -16.42
CA LYS A 187 0.10 -17.66 -16.60
C LYS A 187 0.56 -18.32 -15.30
N VAL A 188 0.47 -17.61 -14.17
CA VAL A 188 0.79 -18.15 -12.84
C VAL A 188 0.08 -19.48 -12.63
N ARG A 189 0.86 -20.52 -12.33
CA ARG A 189 0.39 -21.88 -12.07
C ARG A 189 -0.31 -21.93 -10.70
N ASN A 190 -1.11 -22.96 -10.49
CA ASN A 190 -1.87 -23.20 -9.26
C ASN A 190 -2.78 -22.03 -8.83
N PHE A 191 -3.13 -21.14 -9.76
CA PHE A 191 -3.95 -19.97 -9.46
C PHE A 191 -5.33 -20.38 -8.95
N ASP A 192 -5.65 -19.94 -7.73
CA ASP A 192 -6.98 -20.01 -7.15
C ASP A 192 -7.57 -18.59 -7.05
N GLU A 193 -8.71 -18.39 -7.72
CA GLU A 193 -9.38 -17.09 -7.75
C GLU A 193 -9.92 -16.67 -6.37
N ARG A 194 -10.35 -17.61 -5.53
CA ARG A 194 -10.89 -17.32 -4.19
C ARG A 194 -9.77 -16.84 -3.28
N VAL A 195 -8.64 -17.54 -3.28
CA VAL A 195 -7.43 -17.13 -2.55
C VAL A 195 -6.98 -15.74 -3.01
N TRP A 196 -6.85 -15.56 -4.33
CA TRP A 196 -6.46 -14.27 -4.89
C TRP A 196 -7.42 -13.14 -4.53
N ASN A 197 -8.73 -13.37 -4.59
CA ASN A 197 -9.72 -12.35 -4.26
C ASN A 197 -9.67 -11.92 -2.80
N LYS A 198 -9.26 -12.80 -1.88
CA LYS A 198 -9.08 -12.51 -0.46
C LYS A 198 -7.88 -11.58 -0.21
N VAL A 199 -6.80 -11.72 -0.97
CA VAL A 199 -5.51 -11.04 -0.67
C VAL A 199 -5.09 -9.95 -1.65
N LYS A 200 -5.63 -9.92 -2.89
CA LYS A 200 -5.18 -9.03 -3.97
C LYS A 200 -5.22 -7.54 -3.62
N TYR A 201 -6.23 -7.13 -2.83
CA TYR A 201 -6.41 -5.73 -2.47
C TYR A 201 -5.28 -5.27 -1.53
N SER A 202 -4.98 -6.07 -0.51
CA SER A 202 -3.87 -5.83 0.41
C SER A 202 -2.49 -5.85 -0.27
N ILE A 203 -2.30 -6.73 -1.27
CA ILE A 203 -1.09 -6.70 -2.12
C ILE A 203 -0.99 -5.37 -2.86
N VAL A 204 -2.07 -4.90 -3.50
CA VAL A 204 -2.06 -3.62 -4.23
C VAL A 204 -1.87 -2.43 -3.28
N LEU A 205 -2.47 -2.46 -2.08
CA LEU A 205 -2.23 -1.46 -1.04
C LEU A 205 -0.75 -1.40 -0.65
N ALA A 206 -0.15 -2.55 -0.32
CA ALA A 206 1.27 -2.63 0.04
C ALA A 206 2.19 -2.11 -1.07
N GLY A 207 1.98 -2.56 -2.31
CA GLY A 207 2.78 -2.11 -3.46
C GLY A 207 2.69 -0.61 -3.69
N ASN A 208 1.49 -0.03 -3.59
CA ASN A 208 1.32 1.41 -3.71
C ASN A 208 1.90 2.17 -2.52
N TYR A 209 1.74 1.67 -1.29
CA TYR A 209 2.38 2.26 -0.12
C TYR A 209 3.89 2.38 -0.33
N TYR A 210 4.57 1.28 -0.64
CA TYR A 210 6.02 1.25 -0.86
C TYR A 210 6.46 2.15 -2.01
N LYS A 211 5.69 2.17 -3.11
CA LYS A 211 5.89 3.10 -4.22
C LYS A 211 5.86 4.55 -3.74
N PHE A 212 4.81 4.98 -3.04
CA PHE A 212 4.62 6.38 -2.68
C PHE A 212 5.53 6.83 -1.52
N VAL A 213 5.84 5.98 -0.54
CA VAL A 213 6.80 6.38 0.52
C VAL A 213 8.23 6.59 -0.01
N GLN A 214 8.61 5.90 -1.10
CA GLN A 214 9.94 6.00 -1.71
C GLN A 214 10.03 7.02 -2.86
N ASN A 215 8.90 7.46 -3.42
CA ASN A 215 8.86 8.40 -4.54
C ASN A 215 8.19 9.72 -4.09
N GLU A 216 8.97 10.61 -3.48
CA GLU A 216 8.49 11.86 -2.84
C GLU A 216 7.59 12.72 -3.73
N ALA A 217 8.01 13.04 -4.96
CA ALA A 217 7.18 13.85 -5.84
C ALA A 217 5.82 13.19 -6.16
N MET A 218 5.79 11.86 -6.33
CA MET A 218 4.54 11.12 -6.53
C MET A 218 3.69 11.08 -5.27
N ARG A 219 4.32 10.97 -4.09
CA ARG A 219 3.67 11.04 -2.77
C ARG A 219 2.95 12.37 -2.61
N ASP A 220 3.65 13.45 -2.90
CA ASP A 220 3.13 14.81 -2.79
C ASP A 220 1.95 15.01 -3.74
N TYR A 221 2.02 14.45 -4.95
CA TYR A 221 0.87 14.46 -5.87
C TYR A 221 -0.32 13.68 -5.29
N LEU A 222 -0.10 12.46 -4.78
CA LEU A 222 -1.17 11.67 -4.16
C LEU A 222 -1.81 12.42 -2.98
N LEU A 223 -1.01 13.03 -2.11
CA LEU A 223 -1.51 13.82 -0.97
C LEU A 223 -2.28 15.07 -1.45
N SER A 224 -1.80 15.74 -2.50
CA SER A 224 -2.41 16.94 -3.09
C SER A 224 -3.80 16.69 -3.70
N THR A 225 -4.15 15.42 -3.97
CA THR A 225 -5.49 15.06 -4.45
C THR A 225 -6.60 15.40 -3.45
N GLY A 226 -6.27 15.73 -2.20
CA GLY A 226 -7.24 16.15 -1.20
C GLY A 226 -8.19 15.00 -0.89
N ASP A 227 -9.48 15.29 -0.87
CA ASP A 227 -10.52 14.28 -0.63
C ASP A 227 -11.22 13.85 -1.92
N LYS A 228 -10.62 14.17 -3.09
CA LYS A 228 -11.15 13.75 -4.40
C LYS A 228 -11.13 12.23 -4.52
N VAL A 229 -12.15 11.70 -5.19
CA VAL A 229 -12.24 10.28 -5.53
C VAL A 229 -11.31 10.01 -6.70
N LEU A 230 -10.39 9.07 -6.50
CA LEU A 230 -9.45 8.64 -7.53
C LEU A 230 -10.14 7.57 -8.38
N VAL A 231 -10.12 7.73 -9.71
CA VAL A 231 -10.87 6.89 -10.63
C VAL A 231 -9.97 6.33 -11.72
N GLU A 232 -9.74 5.02 -11.71
CA GLU A 232 -9.07 4.34 -12.80
C GLU A 232 -10.03 4.20 -13.99
N ALA A 233 -9.92 5.15 -14.92
CA ALA A 233 -10.75 5.29 -16.10
C ALA A 233 -10.30 4.39 -17.27
N SER A 234 -10.05 3.13 -16.95
CA SER A 234 -9.77 2.07 -17.92
C SER A 234 -11.08 1.58 -18.54
N PRO A 235 -11.28 1.68 -19.87
CA PRO A 235 -12.49 1.16 -20.52
C PRO A 235 -12.55 -0.37 -20.57
N TYR A 236 -11.44 -1.05 -20.26
CA TYR A 236 -11.31 -2.51 -20.38
C TYR A 236 -11.27 -3.23 -19.04
N ASP A 237 -10.84 -2.54 -17.97
CA ASP A 237 -10.70 -3.13 -16.65
C ASP A 237 -11.97 -2.86 -15.82
N LYS A 238 -12.63 -3.94 -15.39
CA LYS A 238 -13.85 -3.88 -14.57
C LYS A 238 -13.60 -4.23 -13.11
N VAL A 239 -12.38 -4.62 -12.75
CA VAL A 239 -12.02 -4.94 -11.36
C VAL A 239 -11.30 -3.73 -10.76
N TRP A 240 -10.16 -3.37 -11.35
CA TRP A 240 -9.35 -2.26 -10.84
C TRP A 240 -9.86 -0.91 -11.33
N GLY A 241 -10.46 -0.86 -12.51
CA GLY A 241 -11.07 0.33 -13.11
C GLY A 241 -12.60 0.33 -13.15
N ILE A 242 -13.14 1.42 -13.70
CA ILE A 242 -14.59 1.65 -13.83
C ILE A 242 -15.23 1.03 -15.08
N GLY A 243 -14.43 0.43 -15.97
CA GLY A 243 -14.90 -0.10 -17.25
C GLY A 243 -15.41 0.97 -18.22
N LEU A 244 -15.00 2.23 -18.05
CA LEU A 244 -15.34 3.39 -18.86
C LEU A 244 -14.10 4.28 -19.03
N SER A 245 -14.01 5.00 -20.16
CA SER A 245 -12.95 5.99 -20.36
C SER A 245 -13.26 7.30 -19.63
N ALA A 246 -12.25 8.11 -19.32
CA ALA A 246 -12.45 9.42 -18.67
C ALA A 246 -13.29 10.41 -19.50
N LYS A 247 -13.46 10.14 -20.81
CA LYS A 247 -14.27 10.96 -21.73
C LYS A 247 -15.73 10.48 -21.84
N ASP A 248 -16.06 9.35 -21.23
CA ASP A 248 -17.43 8.84 -21.23
C ASP A 248 -18.30 9.75 -20.35
N GLU A 249 -19.49 10.11 -20.84
CA GLU A 249 -20.45 10.95 -20.10
C GLU A 249 -20.86 10.34 -18.75
N ASN A 250 -20.78 9.01 -18.64
CA ASN A 250 -21.11 8.25 -17.44
C ASN A 250 -19.93 8.08 -16.48
N ALA A 251 -18.71 8.49 -16.86
CA ALA A 251 -17.52 8.30 -16.04
C ALA A 251 -17.60 9.02 -14.69
N SER A 252 -18.32 10.13 -14.61
CA SER A 252 -18.53 10.87 -13.36
C SER A 252 -19.77 10.41 -12.57
N ASN A 253 -20.42 9.32 -12.98
CA ASN A 253 -21.59 8.77 -12.32
C ASN A 253 -21.30 7.34 -11.81
N PRO A 254 -20.96 7.16 -10.52
CA PRO A 254 -20.67 5.85 -9.94
C PRO A 254 -21.78 4.81 -10.11
N LYS A 255 -23.04 5.22 -10.31
CA LYS A 255 -24.18 4.33 -10.58
C LYS A 255 -24.17 3.72 -11.99
N GLN A 256 -23.39 4.31 -12.90
CA GLN A 256 -23.26 3.87 -14.29
C GLN A 256 -21.92 3.18 -14.58
N TRP A 257 -21.03 3.13 -13.59
CA TRP A 257 -19.77 2.40 -13.71
C TRP A 257 -20.03 0.92 -13.96
N ARG A 258 -19.21 0.34 -14.84
CA ARG A 258 -19.28 -1.09 -15.22
C ARG A 258 -18.22 -1.93 -14.52
N GLY A 259 -17.45 -1.30 -13.64
CA GLY A 259 -16.39 -1.91 -12.85
C GLY A 259 -16.35 -1.37 -11.42
N GLU A 260 -15.46 -1.94 -10.62
CA GLU A 260 -15.40 -1.74 -9.18
C GLU A 260 -14.45 -0.64 -8.72
N ASN A 261 -13.59 -0.10 -9.61
CA ASN A 261 -12.63 0.96 -9.28
C ASN A 261 -11.69 0.63 -8.10
N LEU A 262 -11.35 -0.65 -7.89
CA LEU A 262 -10.56 -1.06 -6.71
C LEU A 262 -9.21 -0.34 -6.61
N LEU A 263 -8.57 0.04 -7.72
CA LEU A 263 -7.29 0.73 -7.67
C LEU A 263 -7.44 2.15 -7.13
N GLY A 264 -8.47 2.86 -7.59
CA GLY A 264 -8.78 4.20 -7.09
C GLY A 264 -9.00 4.21 -5.58
N PHE A 265 -9.76 3.23 -5.09
CA PHE A 265 -10.02 3.04 -3.66
C PHE A 265 -8.77 2.66 -2.87
N ALA A 266 -7.93 1.75 -3.40
CA ALA A 266 -6.66 1.40 -2.77
C ALA A 266 -5.74 2.62 -2.63
N LEU A 267 -5.64 3.46 -3.66
CA LEU A 267 -4.83 4.69 -3.62
C LEU A 267 -5.36 5.71 -2.61
N MET A 268 -6.69 5.82 -2.46
CA MET A 268 -7.29 6.68 -1.43
C MET A 268 -6.96 6.18 -0.03
N GLU A 269 -6.96 4.87 0.18
CA GLU A 269 -6.59 4.27 1.47
C GLU A 269 -5.09 4.44 1.77
N VAL A 270 -4.21 4.29 0.76
CA VAL A 270 -2.78 4.62 0.88
C VAL A 270 -2.58 6.11 1.20
N ARG A 271 -3.33 7.02 0.56
CA ARG A 271 -3.28 8.46 0.83
C ARG A 271 -3.63 8.76 2.29
N ASP A 272 -4.70 8.15 2.79
CA ASP A 272 -5.13 8.29 4.18
C ASP A 272 -4.08 7.80 5.16
N GLU A 273 -3.45 6.66 4.84
CA GLU A 273 -2.39 6.10 5.65
C GLU A 273 -1.16 7.01 5.68
N LEU A 274 -0.73 7.53 4.53
CA LEU A 274 0.37 8.48 4.47
C LEU A 274 0.11 9.74 5.31
N ARG A 275 -1.13 10.26 5.28
CA ARG A 275 -1.54 11.39 6.15
C ARG A 275 -1.46 11.02 7.63
N ARG A 276 -1.92 9.82 7.99
CA ARG A 276 -1.88 9.31 9.37
C ARG A 276 -0.45 9.15 9.88
N LEU A 277 0.48 8.78 9.01
CA LEU A 277 1.91 8.66 9.30
C LEU A 277 2.66 10.02 9.27
N GLY A 278 1.99 11.12 8.95
CA GLY A 278 2.55 12.47 8.98
C GLY A 278 3.45 12.82 7.79
N TYR A 279 3.22 12.21 6.63
CA TYR A 279 3.82 12.64 5.35
C TYR A 279 3.18 13.92 4.80
#